data_AF-A0A9E4AWQ0-F1
#
_entry.id   AF-A0A9E4AWQ0-F1
#
_cell.length_a   1.000
_cell.length_b   1.000
_cell.length_c   1.000
_cell.angle_alpha   90.00
_cell.angle_beta   90.00
_cell.angle_gamma   90.00
#
_symmetry.space_group_name_H-M   'P 1'
#
loop_
_entity.id
_entity.type
_entity.pdbx_description
1 polymer ?
#
loop_
_entity_poly.entity_id
_entity_poly.type
_entity_poly.pdbx_seq_one_letter_code
_entity_poly.pdbx_strand_id
1 'polypeptide(L)' 'MHATPQNILEAFNQLPEIEKHALASEIIKQVVLLDIPPLTDEALTEIADALFGEHDKTEAEDAETKSRGSLAR' A
#
# COMPACT_ATOMS: atom_id res chain seq x y z
N MET A 1 -3.97 24.29 8.31
CA MET A 1 -3.94 22.91 8.84
C MET A 1 -3.51 22.00 7.71
N HIS A 2 -2.47 21.19 7.91
CA HIS A 2 -2.10 20.17 6.92
C HIS A 2 -3.05 18.99 7.04
N ALA A 3 -3.83 18.72 5.99
CA ALA A 3 -4.62 17.51 5.93
C ALA A 3 -3.68 16.31 5.70
N THR A 4 -3.71 15.33 6.60
CA THR A 4 -3.05 14.04 6.39
C THR A 4 -3.95 13.14 5.56
N PRO A 5 -3.42 12.13 4.85
CA PRO A 5 -4.23 11.13 4.16
C PRO A 5 -5.28 10.48 5.08
N GLN A 6 -4.91 10.16 6.32
CA GLN A 6 -5.83 9.65 7.34
C GLN A 6 -7.00 10.60 7.61
N ASN A 7 -6.74 11.89 7.79
CA ASN A 7 -7.81 12.86 8.08
C ASN A 7 -8.79 12.99 6.90
N ILE A 8 -8.30 12.87 5.66
CA ILE A 8 -9.12 12.91 4.44
C ILE A 8 -10.01 11.65 4.36
N LEU A 9 -9.45 10.47 4.65
CA LEU A 9 -10.20 9.21 4.65
C LEU A 9 -11.26 9.17 5.76
N GLU A 10 -10.92 9.68 6.94
CA GLU A 10 -11.86 9.76 8.04
C GLU A 10 -13.03 10.70 7.71
N ALA A 11 -12.76 11.86 7.12
CA ALA A 11 -13.79 12.77 6.63
C ALA A 11 -14.66 12.13 5.54
N PHE A 12 -14.07 11.41 4.59
CA PHE A 12 -14.80 10.69 3.54
C PHE A 12 -15.76 9.65 4.13
N ASN A 13 -15.33 8.89 5.13
CA ASN A 13 -16.14 7.83 5.75
C ASN A 13 -17.39 8.36 6.47
N GLN A 14 -17.36 9.61 6.94
CA GLN A 14 -18.48 10.27 7.61
C GLN A 14 -19.51 10.88 6.64
N LEU A 15 -19.24 10.90 5.33
CA LEU A 15 -20.17 11.45 4.35
C LEU A 15 -21.39 10.54 4.13
N PRO A 16 -22.56 11.11 3.80
CA PRO A 16 -23.68 10.36 3.26
C PRO A 16 -23.29 9.60 1.98
N GLU A 17 -23.93 8.47 1.73
CA GLU A 17 -23.55 7.58 0.62
C GLU A 17 -23.60 8.26 -0.76
N ILE A 18 -24.58 9.13 -0.97
CA ILE A 18 -24.69 9.94 -2.20
C ILE A 18 -23.48 10.86 -2.37
N GLU A 19 -23.02 11.48 -1.28
CA GLU A 19 -21.88 12.38 -1.28
C GLU A 19 -20.56 11.63 -1.44
N LYS A 20 -20.42 10.44 -0.84
CA LYS A 20 -19.28 9.53 -1.08
C LYS A 20 -19.15 9.19 -2.56
N HIS A 21 -20.25 8.82 -3.20
CA HIS A 21 -20.26 8.49 -4.62
C HIS A 21 -19.87 9.69 -5.49
N ALA A 22 -20.41 10.88 -5.19
CA ALA A 22 -20.06 12.11 -5.90
C ALA A 22 -18.57 12.45 -5.75
N LEU A 23 -18.05 12.40 -4.52
CA LEU A 23 -16.65 12.69 -4.22
C LEU A 23 -15.70 11.65 -4.84
N ALA A 24 -16.03 10.37 -4.77
CA ALA A 24 -15.26 9.31 -5.42
C ALA A 24 -15.21 9.50 -6.95
N SER A 25 -16.31 9.92 -7.57
CA SER A 25 -16.34 10.22 -9.01
C SER A 25 -15.41 11.37 -9.37
N GLU A 26 -15.40 12.45 -8.59
CA GLU A 26 -14.48 13.58 -8.81
C GLU A 26 -13.02 13.19 -8.60
N ILE A 27 -12.72 12.39 -7.57
CA ILE A 27 -11.36 11.86 -7.36
C ILE A 27 -10.92 11.04 -8.57
N ILE A 28 -11.76 10.13 -9.08
CA ILE A 28 -11.44 9.31 -10.25
C ILE A 28 -11.19 10.20 -11.48
N LYS A 29 -12.03 11.21 -11.74
CA LYS A 29 -11.83 12.16 -12.84
C LYS A 29 -10.49 12.87 -12.74
N GLN A 30 -10.11 13.32 -11.54
CA GLN A 30 -8.82 13.96 -11.29
C GLN A 30 -7.66 12.97 -11.46
N VAL A 31 -7.80 11.73 -10.98
CA VAL A 31 -6.78 10.68 -11.10
C VAL A 31 -6.55 10.28 -12.56
N VAL A 32 -7.60 10.24 -13.39
CA VAL A 32 -7.48 9.98 -14.84
C VAL A 32 -6.67 11.07 -15.56
N LEU A 33 -6.64 12.29 -15.03
CA LEU A 33 -5.82 13.38 -15.56
C LEU A 33 -4.37 13.36 -15.06
N LEU A 34 -4.06 12.52 -14.06
CA LEU A 34 -2.68 12.32 -13.65
C LEU A 34 -1.96 11.55 -14.75
N ASP A 35 -0.81 12.06 -15.16
CA ASP A 35 0.10 11.38 -16.08
C ASP A 35 0.81 10.25 -15.33
N ILE A 36 0.04 9.21 -14.99
CA ILE A 36 0.55 8.00 -14.38
C ILE A 36 1.13 7.18 -15.53
N PRO A 37 2.45 6.93 -15.55
CA PRO A 37 3.04 6.13 -16.61
C PRO A 37 2.36 4.77 -16.65
N PRO A 38 2.14 4.20 -17.86
CA PRO A 38 1.53 2.89 -17.99
C PRO A 38 2.33 1.87 -17.19
N LEU A 39 1.64 1.03 -16.42
CA LEU A 39 2.25 -0.07 -15.72
C LEU A 39 2.78 -1.07 -16.75
N THR A 40 4.11 -1.19 -16.85
CA THR A 40 4.74 -2.11 -17.80
C THR A 40 4.97 -3.48 -17.18
N ASP A 41 5.13 -4.50 -18.01
CA ASP A 41 5.43 -5.86 -17.57
C ASP A 41 6.80 -5.92 -16.84
N GLU A 42 7.76 -5.10 -17.26
CA GLU A 42 9.05 -4.95 -16.58
C GLU A 42 8.88 -4.35 -15.19
N ALA A 43 8.08 -3.28 -15.06
CA ALA A 43 7.80 -2.67 -13.76
C ALA A 43 7.09 -3.64 -12.82
N LEU A 44 6.15 -4.44 -13.34
CA LEU A 44 5.51 -5.52 -12.58
C LEU A 44 6.52 -6.56 -12.08
N THR A 45 7.46 -6.95 -12.95
CA THR A 45 8.51 -7.93 -12.63
C THR A 45 9.44 -7.41 -11.53
N GLU A 46 9.90 -6.16 -11.67
CA GLU A 46 10.78 -5.51 -10.68
C GLU A 46 10.11 -5.39 -9.30
N ILE A 47 8.82 -5.03 -9.28
CA ILE A 47 8.05 -4.94 -8.04
C ILE A 47 7.88 -6.32 -7.41
N ALA A 48 7.61 -7.35 -8.20
CA ALA A 48 7.48 -8.72 -7.71
C ALA A 48 8.80 -9.20 -7.10
N ASP A 49 9.94 -9.01 -7.78
CA ASP A 49 11.25 -9.39 -7.29
C ASP A 49 11.61 -8.67 -5.98
N ALA A 50 11.30 -7.38 -5.88
CA ALA A 50 11.50 -6.61 -4.65
C ALA A 50 10.66 -7.16 -3.48
N LEU A 51 9.40 -7.49 -3.73
CA LEU A 51 8.51 -8.09 -2.73
C LEU A 51 9.04 -9.45 -2.27
N PHE A 52 9.40 -10.35 -3.19
CA PHE A 52 9.96 -11.65 -2.84
C PHE A 52 11.25 -11.52 -2.01
N GLY A 53 12.14 -10.60 -2.38
CA GLY A 53 13.35 -10.34 -1.60
C GLY A 53 13.09 -9.84 -0.17
N GLU A 54 12.07 -8.99 0.02
CA GLU A 54 11.63 -8.54 1.35
C GLU A 54 11.08 -9.71 2.19
N HIS A 55 10.28 -10.57 1.55
CA HIS A 55 9.73 -11.77 2.19
C HIS A 55 10.84 -12.76 2.60
N ASP A 56 11.80 -13.03 1.72
CA ASP A 56 12.94 -13.91 2.01
C ASP A 56 13.76 -13.38 3.20
N LYS A 57 14.00 -12.07 3.24
CA LYS A 57 14.69 -11.43 4.37
C LYS A 57 13.93 -11.60 5.68
N THR A 58 12.61 -11.36 5.64
CA THR A 58 11.75 -11.52 6.81
C THR A 58 11.75 -12.96 7.31
N GLU A 59 11.69 -13.95 6.40
CA GLU A 59 11.75 -15.37 6.75
C GLU A 59 13.11 -15.76 7.36
N ALA A 60 14.21 -15.24 6.82
CA ALA A 60 15.54 -15.47 7.36
C ALA A 60 15.69 -14.89 8.79
N GLU A 61 15.19 -13.68 9.03
CA GLU A 61 15.17 -13.07 10.37
C GLU A 61 14.33 -13.90 11.35
N ASP A 62 13.16 -14.38 10.94
CA ASP A 62 12.31 -15.28 11.73
C ASP A 62 13.00 -16.62 12.03
N ALA A 63 13.70 -17.20 11.05
CA ALA A 63 14.44 -18.44 11.21
C ALA A 63 15.62 -18.29 12.19
N GLU A 64 16.37 -17.18 12.10
CA GLU A 64 17.43 -16.87 13.05
C GLU A 64 16.90 -16.69 14.48
N THR A 65 15.74 -16.03 14.62
CA THR A 65 15.11 -15.78 15.90
C THR A 65 14.66 -17.08 16.56
N LYS A 66 14.11 -18.02 15.78
CA LYS A 66 13.75 -19.38 16.25
C LYS A 66 14.97 -20.21 16.61
N SER A 67 16.06 -20.14 15.83
CA SER A 67 17.32 -20.85 16.11
C SER A 67 17.96 -20.39 17.43
N ARG A 68 18.02 -19.08 17.67
CA ARG A 68 18.53 -18.50 18.93
C ARG A 68 17.69 -18.88 20.15
N GLY A 69 16.36 -18.97 19.99
CA GLY A 69 15.46 -19.43 21.06
C GLY A 69 15.58 -20.92 21.41
N SER A 70 16.04 -21.76 20.47
CA SER A 70 16.25 -23.19 20.68
C SER A 70 17.55 -23.54 21.41
N LEU A 71 18.56 -22.67 21.37
CA LEU A 71 19.86 -22.85 22.04
C LEU A 71 19.87 -22.38 23.50
N ALA A 72 18.83 -21.67 23.94
CA ALA A 72 18.68 -21.15 25.29
C ALA A 72 17.79 -22.00 26.22
N ARG A 73 17.49 -23.25 25.85
CA ARG A 73 16.73 -24.22 26.65
C ARG A 73 17.55 -25.44 27.01
#